data_AF-A0A9D6TES8-F1
#
_entry.id   AF-A0A9D6TES8-F1
#
_cell.length_a   1.000
_cell.length_b   1.000
_cell.length_c   1.000
_cell.angle_alpha   90.00
_cell.angle_beta   90.00
_cell.angle_gamma   90.00
#
_symmetry.space_group_name_H-M   'P 1'
#
loop_
_entity.id
_entity.type
_entity.pdbx_description
1 polymer ?
#
loop_
_entity_poly.entity_id
_entity_poly.type
_entity_poly.pdbx_seq_one_letter_code
_entity_poly.pdbx_strand_id
1 'polypeptide(L)'
;MGKAARLQHRRRIAPQPIHRAISLTELVDSTFLAYNAARLREACQVFTRRMLAPEVTIGVSLTGALTPAGAGIAALIPLIEHGFVDWVVSTGANLYHDLHFGIGLDLHMGTPFVSDVELRGEGVVRIYDVFFDYTVLLETDAFCRQVIAAPEFQRSMSTAEFHYRLGAYVCERERVLGLGRRSLLAAAHVHGVPVYTSSPGDSSIGMNVAALALTGNQLAFDVSRDVNETAAIVYAAKQHEGRSGVLLLGGGSPKNFVLQTEPQIQEVLGIAESGHDFFIQVTDARPDTGGLSGATPNEAVSWGKVDPQALPDAVVCYLDATVALPILTAYALANHEPRTHKRLYDQREALLADLTAEYRRVSKQQESR
;
A
#
# COMPACT_ATOMS: atom_id res chain seq x y z
N MET A 1 -10.42 18.17 -24.10
CA MET A 1 -11.83 18.14 -24.54
C MET A 1 -12.65 19.19 -23.78
N GLY A 2 -13.33 20.11 -24.49
CA GLY A 2 -14.05 21.23 -23.87
C GLY A 2 -15.29 20.83 -23.07
N LYS A 3 -15.71 21.69 -22.12
CA LYS A 3 -16.87 21.50 -21.20
C LYS A 3 -18.15 21.01 -21.89
N ALA A 4 -18.38 21.37 -23.15
CA ALA A 4 -19.57 20.98 -23.92
C ALA A 4 -19.60 19.49 -24.33
N ALA A 5 -18.44 18.87 -24.59
CA ALA A 5 -18.36 17.46 -25.01
C ALA A 5 -18.72 16.49 -23.87
N ARG A 6 -18.41 16.87 -22.61
CA ARG A 6 -18.76 16.07 -21.42
C ARG A 6 -20.28 16.00 -21.17
N LEU A 7 -21.05 16.96 -21.69
CA LEU A 7 -22.51 16.97 -21.56
C LEU A 7 -23.24 16.17 -22.65
N GLN A 8 -22.54 15.74 -23.70
CA GLN A 8 -23.10 15.01 -24.84
C GLN A 8 -23.02 13.48 -24.68
N HIS A 9 -22.06 12.96 -23.91
CA HIS A 9 -21.96 11.54 -23.57
C HIS A 9 -22.83 11.20 -22.34
N ARG A 10 -24.17 11.33 -22.46
CA ARG A 10 -25.09 11.01 -21.35
C ARG A 10 -25.40 9.52 -21.33
N ARG A 11 -24.72 8.75 -20.47
CA ARG A 11 -25.17 7.39 -20.15
C ARG A 11 -26.50 7.49 -19.40
N ARG A 12 -27.59 7.01 -20.00
CA ARG A 12 -28.90 6.94 -19.35
C ARG A 12 -28.82 6.02 -18.13
N ILE A 13 -29.36 6.46 -17.00
CA ILE A 13 -29.54 5.60 -15.81
C ILE A 13 -30.75 4.70 -16.07
N ALA A 14 -30.49 3.50 -16.59
CA ALA A 14 -31.49 2.47 -16.83
C ALA A 14 -30.79 1.10 -16.82
N PRO A 15 -30.31 0.62 -15.64
CA PRO A 15 -29.67 -0.68 -15.55
C PRO A 15 -30.69 -1.79 -15.79
N GLN A 16 -30.21 -2.93 -16.31
CA GLN A 16 -31.02 -4.16 -16.31
C GLN A 16 -31.19 -4.67 -14.87
N PRO A 17 -32.29 -5.36 -14.55
CA PRO A 17 -32.44 -6.03 -13.26
C PRO A 17 -31.31 -7.03 -13.00
N ILE A 18 -30.80 -7.07 -11.78
CA ILE A 18 -29.76 -8.02 -11.36
C ILE A 18 -30.32 -9.44 -11.41
N HIS A 19 -29.59 -10.37 -12.05
CA HIS A 19 -29.95 -11.78 -12.15
C HIS A 19 -28.92 -12.71 -11.48
N ARG A 20 -29.32 -13.97 -11.21
CA ARG A 20 -28.51 -14.93 -10.43
C ARG A 20 -27.12 -15.22 -10.99
N ALA A 21 -26.95 -15.17 -12.31
CA ALA A 21 -25.69 -15.48 -12.99
C ALA A 21 -24.82 -14.24 -13.30
N ILE A 22 -25.12 -13.07 -12.74
CA ILE A 22 -24.38 -11.84 -13.05
C ILE A 22 -22.92 -11.99 -12.59
N SER A 23 -21.98 -11.67 -13.46
CA SER A 23 -20.57 -11.62 -13.07
C SER A 23 -20.27 -10.37 -12.24
N LEU A 24 -19.20 -10.39 -11.44
CA LEU A 24 -18.78 -9.18 -10.71
C LEU A 24 -18.49 -8.01 -11.67
N THR A 25 -17.82 -8.30 -12.78
CA THR A 25 -17.51 -7.30 -13.82
C THR A 25 -18.77 -6.66 -14.38
N GLU A 26 -19.75 -7.48 -14.75
CA GLU A 26 -21.03 -7.00 -15.24
C GLU A 26 -21.81 -6.22 -14.18
N LEU A 27 -21.82 -6.69 -12.93
CA LEU A 27 -22.44 -6.00 -11.81
C LEU A 27 -21.86 -4.59 -11.65
N VAL A 28 -20.54 -4.48 -11.59
CA VAL A 28 -19.82 -3.20 -11.46
C VAL A 28 -20.08 -2.30 -12.69
N ASP A 29 -19.96 -2.82 -13.91
CA ASP A 29 -20.07 -1.99 -15.10
C ASP A 29 -21.50 -1.54 -15.40
N SER A 30 -22.51 -2.35 -15.07
CA SER A 30 -23.92 -2.10 -15.40
C SER A 30 -24.71 -1.41 -14.30
N THR A 31 -24.39 -1.61 -13.02
CA THR A 31 -25.24 -1.15 -11.90
C THR A 31 -24.66 0.00 -11.08
N PHE A 32 -23.33 0.15 -11.04
CA PHE A 32 -22.66 1.18 -10.24
C PHE A 32 -22.69 2.53 -10.97
N LEU A 33 -23.89 3.07 -11.21
CA LEU A 33 -24.13 4.16 -12.18
C LEU A 33 -23.99 5.58 -11.61
N ALA A 34 -24.11 5.78 -10.30
CA ALA A 34 -24.04 7.08 -9.65
C ALA A 34 -23.33 7.06 -8.27
N TYR A 35 -22.99 8.24 -7.75
CA TYR A 35 -22.37 8.44 -6.42
C TYR A 35 -21.10 7.61 -6.19
N ASN A 36 -20.84 7.18 -4.96
CA ASN A 36 -19.63 6.41 -4.63
C ASN A 36 -19.57 5.04 -5.33
N ALA A 37 -20.72 4.47 -5.72
CA ALA A 37 -20.72 3.28 -6.58
C ALA A 37 -20.07 3.60 -7.94
N ALA A 38 -20.48 4.70 -8.59
CA ALA A 38 -19.84 5.14 -9.84
C ALA A 38 -18.35 5.45 -9.66
N ARG A 39 -17.96 6.04 -8.53
CA ARG A 39 -16.54 6.25 -8.20
C ARG A 39 -15.79 4.92 -8.12
N LEU A 40 -16.34 3.91 -7.45
CA LEU A 40 -15.74 2.58 -7.35
C LEU A 40 -15.64 1.88 -8.72
N ARG A 41 -16.67 1.98 -9.56
CA ARG A 41 -16.59 1.47 -10.94
C ARG A 41 -15.47 2.15 -11.72
N GLU A 42 -15.38 3.48 -11.64
CA GLU A 42 -14.30 4.23 -12.30
C GLU A 42 -12.92 3.83 -11.77
N ALA A 43 -12.77 3.61 -10.45
CA ALA A 43 -11.54 3.08 -9.87
C ALA A 43 -11.18 1.70 -10.45
N CYS A 44 -12.14 0.77 -10.49
CA CYS A 44 -11.93 -0.55 -11.08
C CYS A 44 -11.48 -0.46 -12.54
N GLN A 45 -12.12 0.41 -13.33
CA GLN A 45 -11.82 0.61 -14.74
C GLN A 45 -10.47 1.29 -14.97
N VAL A 46 -10.13 2.33 -14.21
CA VAL A 46 -8.84 3.03 -14.32
C VAL A 46 -7.70 2.11 -13.88
N PHE A 47 -7.86 1.43 -12.74
CA PHE A 47 -6.86 0.48 -12.25
C PHE A 47 -6.58 -0.58 -13.31
N THR A 48 -7.64 -1.27 -13.75
CA THR A 48 -7.52 -2.41 -14.67
C THR A 48 -7.10 -2.03 -16.08
N ARG A 49 -7.71 -0.98 -16.67
CA ARG A 49 -7.53 -0.67 -18.10
C ARG A 49 -6.38 0.30 -18.37
N ARG A 50 -5.84 0.97 -17.35
CA ARG A 50 -4.78 1.96 -17.52
C ARG A 50 -3.60 1.72 -16.59
N MET A 51 -3.83 1.59 -15.28
CA MET A 51 -2.72 1.41 -14.34
C MET A 51 -2.01 0.07 -14.53
N LEU A 52 -2.71 -0.99 -14.94
CA LEU A 52 -2.09 -2.29 -15.20
C LEU A 52 -1.32 -2.37 -16.53
N ALA A 53 -1.17 -1.27 -17.28
CA ALA A 53 -0.28 -1.26 -18.44
C ALA A 53 1.18 -1.54 -18.03
N PRO A 54 1.97 -2.28 -18.84
CA PRO A 54 3.31 -2.76 -18.46
C PRO A 54 4.31 -1.67 -18.02
N GLU A 55 4.23 -0.49 -18.64
CA GLU A 55 5.07 0.68 -18.40
C GLU A 55 4.73 1.42 -17.10
N VAL A 56 3.61 1.08 -16.44
CA VAL A 56 3.18 1.73 -15.21
C VAL A 56 3.74 1.01 -13.99
N THR A 57 4.40 1.75 -13.12
CA THR A 57 4.84 1.25 -11.80
C THR A 57 3.83 1.67 -10.73
N ILE A 58 3.27 0.68 -10.02
CA ILE A 58 2.16 0.87 -9.08
C ILE A 58 2.64 0.81 -7.64
N GLY A 59 2.47 1.92 -6.91
CA GLY A 59 2.61 2.00 -5.47
C GLY A 59 1.28 1.84 -4.75
N VAL A 60 1.27 1.15 -3.61
CA VAL A 60 0.10 1.01 -2.74
C VAL A 60 0.37 1.59 -1.36
N SER A 61 -0.55 2.40 -0.85
CA SER A 61 -0.53 2.81 0.57
C SER A 61 -1.57 2.06 1.38
N LEU A 62 -1.21 1.51 2.54
CA LEU A 62 -2.10 0.74 3.42
C LEU A 62 -2.26 1.41 4.79
N THR A 63 -3.48 1.74 5.17
CA THR A 63 -3.83 2.26 6.50
C THR A 63 -5.12 1.68 7.03
N GLY A 64 -5.42 1.94 8.32
CA GLY A 64 -6.50 1.27 9.02
C GLY A 64 -6.11 -0.17 9.41
N ALA A 65 -7.10 -0.97 9.80
CA ALA A 65 -6.90 -2.35 10.25
C ALA A 65 -7.25 -3.35 9.12
N LEU A 66 -6.55 -3.27 7.98
CA LEU A 66 -6.89 -4.06 6.78
C LEU A 66 -6.41 -5.51 6.87
N THR A 67 -5.15 -5.72 7.24
CA THR A 67 -4.61 -7.08 7.38
C THR A 67 -5.32 -7.89 8.47
N PRO A 68 -5.62 -7.37 9.69
CA PRO A 68 -6.39 -8.15 10.68
C PRO A 68 -7.84 -8.41 10.24
N ALA A 69 -8.41 -7.58 9.35
CA ALA A 69 -9.70 -7.82 8.72
C ALA A 69 -9.64 -8.85 7.56
N GLY A 70 -8.48 -9.49 7.32
CA GLY A 70 -8.30 -10.50 6.28
C GLY A 70 -8.05 -9.95 4.87
N ALA A 71 -7.95 -8.62 4.70
CA ALA A 71 -7.74 -8.01 3.39
C ALA A 71 -6.37 -8.34 2.77
N GLY A 72 -5.38 -8.71 3.60
CA GLY A 72 -4.10 -9.26 3.15
C GLY A 72 -4.31 -10.51 2.30
N ILE A 73 -4.89 -11.54 2.91
CA ILE A 73 -5.17 -12.84 2.29
C ILE A 73 -6.16 -12.71 1.13
N ALA A 74 -7.27 -12.01 1.33
CA ALA A 74 -8.36 -11.98 0.38
C ALA A 74 -8.08 -11.12 -0.87
N ALA A 75 -7.18 -10.14 -0.79
CA ALA A 75 -7.03 -9.15 -1.85
C ALA A 75 -5.58 -8.74 -2.14
N LEU A 76 -4.82 -8.29 -1.13
CA LEU A 76 -3.49 -7.72 -1.37
C LEU A 76 -2.48 -8.78 -1.86
N ILE A 77 -2.51 -9.99 -1.29
CA ILE A 77 -1.66 -11.09 -1.73
C ILE A 77 -1.94 -11.46 -3.19
N PRO A 78 -3.20 -11.72 -3.62
CA PRO A 78 -3.52 -11.93 -5.03
C PRO A 78 -3.02 -10.82 -5.97
N LEU A 79 -3.13 -9.55 -5.57
CA LEU A 79 -2.62 -8.42 -6.37
C LEU A 79 -1.10 -8.46 -6.52
N ILE A 80 -0.35 -8.80 -5.45
CA ILE A 80 1.11 -8.98 -5.52
C ILE A 80 1.47 -10.18 -6.40
N GLU A 81 0.81 -11.32 -6.22
CA GLU A 81 1.10 -12.55 -6.97
C GLU A 81 0.86 -12.37 -8.47
N HIS A 82 -0.09 -11.52 -8.88
CA HIS A 82 -0.37 -11.19 -10.28
C HIS A 82 0.47 -10.02 -10.83
N GLY A 83 1.40 -9.46 -10.04
CA GLY A 83 2.27 -8.36 -10.47
C GLY A 83 1.53 -7.03 -10.62
N PHE A 84 0.37 -6.87 -9.96
CA PHE A 84 -0.46 -5.67 -10.01
C PHE A 84 -0.04 -4.62 -8.95
N VAL A 85 0.91 -4.98 -8.09
CA VAL A 85 1.51 -4.11 -7.07
C VAL A 85 3.02 -4.24 -7.16
N ASP A 86 3.71 -3.12 -7.35
CA ASP A 86 5.16 -3.10 -7.54
C ASP A 86 5.92 -2.70 -6.27
N TRP A 87 5.31 -1.89 -5.39
CA TRP A 87 5.84 -1.50 -4.08
C TRP A 87 4.73 -1.07 -3.12
N VAL A 88 4.99 -1.14 -1.81
CA VAL A 88 3.99 -0.86 -0.76
C VAL A 88 4.56 0.08 0.30
N VAL A 89 3.74 1.00 0.80
CA VAL A 89 3.95 1.68 2.08
C VAL A 89 2.80 1.36 3.01
N SER A 90 3.09 0.90 4.22
CA SER A 90 2.07 0.47 5.18
C SER A 90 2.27 1.10 6.55
N THR A 91 1.25 1.10 7.38
CA THR A 91 1.45 1.25 8.83
C THR A 91 2.14 0.01 9.38
N GLY A 92 3.00 0.17 10.38
CA GLY A 92 3.61 -0.99 11.04
C GLY A 92 2.57 -1.89 11.71
N ALA A 93 1.41 -1.34 12.10
CA ALA A 93 0.28 -2.12 12.61
C ALA A 93 -0.27 -3.13 11.59
N ASN A 94 -0.47 -2.75 10.32
CA ASN A 94 -0.90 -3.72 9.30
C ASN A 94 0.16 -4.81 9.11
N LEU A 95 1.44 -4.44 9.06
CA LEU A 95 2.52 -5.40 8.86
C LEU A 95 2.70 -6.33 10.06
N TYR A 96 2.50 -5.83 11.29
CA TYR A 96 2.49 -6.66 12.48
C TYR A 96 1.29 -7.61 12.49
N HIS A 97 0.09 -7.08 12.20
CA HIS A 97 -1.11 -7.91 12.22
C HIS A 97 -1.16 -8.97 11.11
N ASP A 98 -0.45 -8.73 10.01
CA ASP A 98 -0.18 -9.70 8.96
C ASP A 98 0.61 -10.92 9.45
N LEU A 99 1.57 -10.71 10.36
CA LEU A 99 2.44 -11.78 10.87
C LEU A 99 1.65 -12.88 11.57
N HIS A 100 0.57 -12.55 12.29
CA HIS A 100 -0.26 -13.55 12.99
C HIS A 100 -0.64 -14.69 12.05
N PHE A 101 -1.18 -14.36 10.87
CA PHE A 101 -1.61 -15.36 9.89
C PHE A 101 -0.43 -16.15 9.31
N GLY A 102 0.70 -15.49 9.05
CA GLY A 102 1.90 -16.12 8.49
C GLY A 102 2.61 -17.07 9.45
N ILE A 103 2.47 -16.87 10.76
CA ILE A 103 3.07 -17.74 11.79
C ILE A 103 2.08 -18.75 12.39
N GLY A 104 0.86 -18.83 11.84
CA GLY A 104 -0.14 -19.84 12.18
C GLY A 104 -1.06 -19.49 13.34
N LEU A 105 -1.22 -18.19 13.64
CA LEU A 105 -2.13 -17.67 14.65
C LEU A 105 -3.40 -17.14 13.99
N ASP A 106 -4.51 -17.28 14.70
CA ASP A 106 -5.83 -16.94 14.18
C ASP A 106 -6.39 -15.67 14.83
N LEU A 107 -7.10 -14.91 14.01
CA LEU A 107 -7.97 -13.80 14.42
C LEU A 107 -9.40 -14.20 14.06
N HIS A 108 -10.36 -13.79 14.87
CA HIS A 108 -11.75 -14.19 14.74
C HIS A 108 -12.66 -12.97 14.53
N MET A 109 -13.71 -13.17 13.74
CA MET A 109 -14.80 -12.19 13.67
C MET A 109 -15.43 -12.05 15.06
N GLY A 110 -15.54 -10.82 15.51
CA GLY A 110 -16.14 -10.43 16.79
C GLY A 110 -17.31 -9.49 16.58
N THR A 111 -17.48 -8.57 17.53
CA THR A 111 -18.55 -7.57 17.52
C THR A 111 -18.07 -6.34 18.27
N PRO A 112 -18.45 -5.13 17.84
CA PRO A 112 -18.05 -3.92 18.55
C PRO A 112 -18.86 -3.67 19.83
N PHE A 113 -19.85 -4.53 20.13
CA PHE A 113 -20.85 -4.32 21.18
C PHE A 113 -20.58 -5.09 22.49
N VAL A 114 -19.47 -5.83 22.58
CA VAL A 114 -19.04 -6.50 23.82
C VAL A 114 -18.26 -5.54 24.71
N SER A 115 -18.40 -5.67 26.02
CA SER A 115 -17.70 -4.84 27.00
C SER A 115 -16.19 -5.07 26.97
N ASP A 116 -15.40 -4.01 26.81
CA ASP A 116 -13.94 -4.10 26.85
C ASP A 116 -13.40 -4.55 28.22
N VAL A 117 -14.16 -4.35 29.30
CA VAL A 117 -13.81 -4.84 30.65
C VAL A 117 -13.93 -6.35 30.72
N GLU A 118 -14.98 -6.92 30.13
CA GLU A 118 -15.18 -8.37 30.04
C GLU A 118 -14.11 -8.99 29.15
N LEU A 119 -13.87 -8.43 27.96
CA LEU A 119 -12.81 -8.87 27.06
C LEU A 119 -11.45 -8.88 27.76
N ARG A 120 -11.12 -7.81 28.50
CA ARG A 120 -9.86 -7.73 29.24
C ARG A 120 -9.78 -8.79 30.35
N GLY A 121 -10.87 -9.06 31.05
CA GLY A 121 -10.95 -10.10 32.09
C GLY A 121 -10.71 -11.50 31.55
N GLU A 122 -11.18 -11.77 30.33
CA GLU A 122 -11.03 -13.04 29.61
C GLU A 122 -9.73 -13.12 28.78
N GLY A 123 -8.87 -12.10 28.83
CA GLY A 123 -7.63 -12.08 28.06
C GLY A 123 -7.83 -11.92 26.54
N VAL A 124 -8.96 -11.38 26.10
CA VAL A 124 -9.26 -11.13 24.68
C VAL A 124 -8.88 -9.69 24.31
N VAL A 125 -8.22 -9.54 23.17
CA VAL A 125 -7.88 -8.25 22.56
C VAL A 125 -8.82 -8.00 21.39
N ARG A 126 -9.22 -6.73 21.22
CA ARG A 126 -10.16 -6.29 20.19
C ARG A 126 -9.53 -5.26 19.26
N ILE A 127 -9.79 -5.43 17.96
CA ILE A 127 -9.65 -4.40 16.94
C ILE A 127 -11.04 -4.19 16.36
N TYR A 128 -11.79 -3.23 16.92
CA TYR A 128 -13.19 -2.96 16.60
C TYR A 128 -14.11 -4.19 16.67
N ASP A 129 -14.30 -4.92 15.58
CA ASP A 129 -15.12 -6.13 15.44
C ASP A 129 -14.27 -7.37 15.08
N VAL A 130 -12.97 -7.34 15.36
CA VAL A 130 -12.04 -8.47 15.28
C VAL A 130 -11.51 -8.80 16.67
N PHE A 131 -11.56 -10.08 17.06
CA PHE A 131 -11.10 -10.58 18.37
C PHE A 131 -9.94 -11.57 18.21
N PHE A 132 -9.03 -11.58 19.17
CA PHE A 132 -8.00 -12.61 19.30
C PHE A 132 -7.50 -12.68 20.74
N ASP A 133 -6.92 -13.82 21.10
CA ASP A 133 -6.39 -14.04 22.44
C ASP A 133 -5.14 -13.19 22.68
N TYR A 134 -4.93 -12.69 23.88
CA TYR A 134 -3.75 -11.90 24.23
C TYR A 134 -2.45 -12.66 23.98
N THR A 135 -2.46 -13.99 24.11
CA THR A 135 -1.32 -14.86 23.79
C THR A 135 -0.84 -14.71 22.36
N VAL A 136 -1.73 -14.41 21.41
CA VAL A 136 -1.40 -14.19 20.00
C VAL A 136 -0.41 -13.02 19.81
N LEU A 137 -0.54 -11.95 20.62
CA LEU A 137 0.43 -10.84 20.62
C LEU A 137 1.78 -11.30 21.15
N LEU A 138 1.78 -12.04 22.27
CA LEU A 138 3.00 -12.48 22.93
C LEU A 138 3.82 -13.43 22.04
N GLU A 139 3.15 -14.34 21.33
CA GLU A 139 3.77 -15.27 20.40
C GLU A 139 4.34 -14.55 19.17
N THR A 140 3.62 -13.58 18.62
CA THR A 140 4.09 -12.75 17.50
C THR A 140 5.28 -11.89 17.90
N ASP A 141 5.23 -11.31 19.09
CA ASP A 141 6.34 -10.55 19.66
C ASP A 141 7.57 -11.42 19.90
N ALA A 142 7.37 -12.65 20.40
CA ALA A 142 8.46 -13.61 20.61
C ALA A 142 9.11 -13.99 19.27
N PHE A 143 8.30 -14.25 18.23
CA PHE A 143 8.79 -14.49 16.88
C PHE A 143 9.60 -13.30 16.35
N CYS A 144 9.05 -12.08 16.42
CA CYS A 144 9.74 -10.86 15.99
C CYS A 144 11.09 -10.70 16.70
N ARG A 145 11.13 -10.84 18.04
CA ARG A 145 12.37 -10.71 18.81
C ARG A 145 13.40 -11.76 18.43
N GLN A 146 12.98 -13.00 18.19
CA GLN A 146 13.86 -14.07 17.77
C GLN A 146 14.49 -13.77 16.40
N VAL A 147 13.69 -13.29 15.43
CA VAL A 147 14.18 -12.91 14.10
C VAL A 147 15.11 -11.71 14.19
N ILE A 148 14.73 -10.64 14.89
CA ILE A 148 15.53 -9.41 15.05
C ILE A 148 16.88 -9.69 15.74
N ALA A 149 16.97 -10.71 16.59
CA ALA A 149 18.23 -11.10 17.23
C ALA A 149 19.22 -11.79 16.26
N ALA A 150 18.80 -12.19 15.07
CA ALA A 150 19.69 -12.86 14.11
C ALA A 150 20.79 -11.90 13.59
N PRO A 151 21.99 -12.42 13.26
CA PRO A 151 23.14 -11.59 12.88
C PRO A 151 22.90 -10.63 11.71
N GLU A 152 22.06 -11.01 10.74
CA GLU A 152 21.78 -10.18 9.56
C GLU A 152 21.04 -8.87 9.88
N PHE A 153 20.36 -8.81 11.03
CA PHE A 153 19.65 -7.63 11.52
C PHE A 153 20.51 -6.73 12.39
N GLN A 154 21.73 -7.14 12.76
CA GLN A 154 22.60 -6.39 13.67
C GLN A 154 23.34 -5.24 12.97
N ARG A 155 22.57 -4.36 12.31
CA ARG A 155 23.05 -3.16 11.61
C ARG A 155 21.90 -2.22 11.28
N SER A 156 22.25 -1.01 10.84
CA SER A 156 21.30 -0.10 10.20
C SER A 156 20.81 -0.64 8.85
N MET A 157 19.52 -0.47 8.57
CA MET A 157 18.89 -0.82 7.29
C MET A 157 17.61 -0.01 7.03
N SER A 158 17.18 0.07 5.77
CA SER A 158 15.88 0.63 5.41
C SER A 158 14.75 -0.28 5.93
N THR A 159 13.55 0.26 6.11
CA THR A 159 12.40 -0.57 6.51
C THR A 159 12.03 -1.58 5.42
N ALA A 160 12.23 -1.24 4.14
CA ALA A 160 12.06 -2.20 3.05
C ALA A 160 13.01 -3.40 3.15
N GLU A 161 14.28 -3.18 3.49
CA GLU A 161 15.21 -4.27 3.75
C GLU A 161 14.78 -5.14 4.94
N PHE A 162 14.40 -4.51 6.05
CA PHE A 162 13.91 -5.21 7.22
C PHE A 162 12.70 -6.10 6.90
N HIS A 163 11.67 -5.53 6.26
CA HIS A 163 10.44 -6.24 5.93
C HIS A 163 10.65 -7.35 4.90
N TYR A 164 11.56 -7.17 3.95
CA TYR A 164 11.90 -8.23 3.01
C TYR A 164 12.58 -9.43 3.70
N ARG A 165 13.52 -9.17 4.62
CA ARG A 165 14.18 -10.22 5.41
C ARG A 165 13.17 -10.91 6.33
N LEU A 166 12.37 -10.14 7.07
CA LEU A 166 11.30 -10.68 7.92
C LEU A 166 10.32 -11.53 7.10
N GLY A 167 9.92 -11.07 5.91
CA GLY A 167 9.08 -11.81 4.98
C GLY A 167 9.66 -13.17 4.55
N ALA A 168 10.99 -13.29 4.45
CA ALA A 168 11.66 -14.56 4.20
C ALA A 168 11.46 -15.57 5.35
N TYR A 169 11.63 -15.11 6.60
CA TYR A 169 11.38 -15.93 7.79
C TYR A 169 9.92 -16.37 7.90
N VAL A 170 8.98 -15.46 7.61
CA VAL A 170 7.54 -15.78 7.62
C VAL A 170 7.22 -16.75 6.50
N CYS A 171 7.75 -16.57 5.29
CA CYS A 171 7.57 -17.50 4.18
C CYS A 171 8.05 -18.92 4.52
N GLU A 172 9.19 -19.04 5.19
CA GLU A 172 9.68 -20.34 5.66
C GLU A 172 8.79 -20.92 6.76
N ARG A 173 8.25 -20.07 7.64
CA ARG A 173 7.31 -20.49 8.68
C ARG A 173 6.01 -21.02 8.08
N GLU A 174 5.44 -20.34 7.09
CA GLU A 174 4.27 -20.80 6.32
C GLU A 174 4.51 -22.16 5.68
N ARG A 175 5.71 -22.38 5.12
CA ARG A 175 6.11 -23.65 4.50
C ARG A 175 6.18 -24.77 5.53
N VAL A 176 6.82 -24.54 6.68
CA VAL A 176 6.97 -25.54 7.75
C VAL A 176 5.62 -25.90 8.37
N LEU A 177 4.72 -24.94 8.50
CA LEU A 177 3.38 -25.13 9.08
C LEU A 177 2.33 -25.60 8.06
N GLY A 178 2.66 -25.61 6.76
CA GLY A 178 1.73 -26.05 5.71
C GLY A 178 0.54 -25.11 5.50
N LEU A 179 0.70 -23.81 5.76
CA LEU A 179 -0.41 -22.83 5.82
C LEU A 179 -0.86 -22.31 4.45
N GLY A 180 -0.06 -22.53 3.40
CA GLY A 180 -0.17 -21.78 2.15
C GLY A 180 0.27 -20.32 2.32
N ARG A 181 0.05 -19.48 1.30
CA ARG A 181 0.37 -18.05 1.36
C ARG A 181 -0.68 -17.31 2.18
N ARG A 182 -0.31 -16.79 3.34
CA ARG A 182 -1.20 -16.06 4.27
C ARG A 182 -0.67 -14.69 4.70
N SER A 183 0.63 -14.44 4.56
CA SER A 183 1.28 -13.18 4.88
C SER A 183 1.59 -12.35 3.64
N LEU A 184 1.22 -11.07 3.70
CA LEU A 184 1.60 -10.01 2.78
C LEU A 184 3.12 -9.88 2.69
N LEU A 185 3.83 -9.88 3.82
CA LEU A 185 5.30 -9.78 3.81
C LEU A 185 5.95 -10.99 3.14
N ALA A 186 5.40 -12.20 3.35
CA ALA A 186 5.89 -13.40 2.71
C ALA A 186 5.65 -13.37 1.18
N ALA A 187 4.48 -12.91 0.73
CA ALA A 187 4.18 -12.72 -0.69
C ALA A 187 5.12 -11.66 -1.31
N ALA A 188 5.29 -10.52 -0.64
CA ALA A 188 6.15 -9.44 -1.09
C ALA A 188 7.62 -9.90 -1.24
N HIS A 189 8.12 -10.70 -0.28
CA HIS A 189 9.45 -11.31 -0.35
C HIS A 189 9.63 -12.19 -1.59
N VAL A 190 8.71 -13.13 -1.85
CA VAL A 190 8.79 -14.04 -3.00
C VAL A 190 8.81 -13.28 -4.33
N HIS A 191 7.99 -12.24 -4.43
CA HIS A 191 7.80 -11.47 -5.66
C HIS A 191 8.73 -10.25 -5.79
N GLY A 192 9.63 -10.03 -4.84
CA GLY A 192 10.59 -8.91 -4.87
C GLY A 192 9.92 -7.53 -4.78
N VAL A 193 8.80 -7.43 -4.06
CA VAL A 193 8.06 -6.17 -3.83
C VAL A 193 8.58 -5.53 -2.53
N PRO A 194 9.20 -4.34 -2.57
CA PRO A 194 9.67 -3.68 -1.36
C PRO A 194 8.49 -3.11 -0.56
N VAL A 195 8.53 -3.29 0.76
CA VAL A 195 7.47 -2.84 1.70
C VAL A 195 8.07 -1.89 2.73
N TYR A 196 7.69 -0.62 2.64
CA TYR A 196 8.14 0.45 3.54
C TYR A 196 7.14 0.68 4.67
N THR A 197 7.62 1.25 5.78
CA THR A 197 6.77 1.76 6.86
C THR A 197 7.11 3.19 7.18
N SER A 198 6.14 4.09 7.00
CA SER A 198 6.34 5.53 7.15
C SER A 198 6.55 5.99 8.60
N SER A 199 6.27 5.13 9.57
CA SER A 199 6.43 5.41 11.01
C SER A 199 6.86 4.13 11.73
N PRO A 200 8.13 3.67 11.58
CA PRO A 200 8.54 2.33 12.00
C PRO A 200 8.49 2.11 13.51
N GLY A 201 8.61 3.18 14.31
CA GLY A 201 8.44 3.12 15.76
C GLY A 201 6.98 2.95 16.23
N ASP A 202 5.99 3.19 15.36
CA ASP A 202 4.56 3.18 15.69
C ASP A 202 3.92 1.82 15.36
N SER A 203 4.42 0.77 16.00
CA SER A 203 3.86 -0.59 15.92
C SER A 203 4.51 -1.52 16.95
N SER A 204 3.89 -2.68 17.21
CA SER A 204 4.50 -3.72 18.04
C SER A 204 5.85 -4.22 17.47
N ILE A 205 6.05 -4.22 16.15
CA ILE A 205 7.37 -4.47 15.54
C ILE A 205 8.37 -3.44 16.07
N GLY A 206 8.07 -2.15 15.94
CA GLY A 206 8.90 -1.05 16.43
C GLY A 206 9.15 -1.10 17.94
N MET A 207 8.13 -1.45 18.73
CA MET A 207 8.26 -1.62 20.19
C MET A 207 9.22 -2.76 20.55
N ASN A 208 9.20 -3.88 19.81
CA ASN A 208 10.16 -4.98 20.01
C ASN A 208 11.59 -4.57 19.63
N VAL A 209 11.77 -3.81 18.54
CA VAL A 209 13.08 -3.23 18.18
C VAL A 209 13.59 -2.32 19.31
N ALA A 210 12.74 -1.42 19.82
CA ALA A 210 13.09 -0.51 20.91
C ALA A 210 13.47 -1.27 22.20
N ALA A 211 12.73 -2.32 22.55
CA ALA A 211 13.05 -3.15 23.71
C ALA A 211 14.40 -3.87 23.57
N LEU A 212 14.71 -4.41 22.39
CA LEU A 212 15.99 -5.08 22.13
C LEU A 212 17.16 -4.11 22.10
N ALA A 213 16.96 -2.87 21.66
CA ALA A 213 17.99 -1.83 21.69
C ALA A 213 18.49 -1.56 23.13
N LEU A 214 17.61 -1.65 24.15
CA LEU A 214 18.00 -1.53 25.56
C LEU A 214 18.94 -2.66 26.03
N THR A 215 19.06 -3.74 25.27
CA THR A 215 19.94 -4.89 25.56
C THR A 215 21.17 -4.94 24.65
N GLY A 216 21.39 -3.90 23.83
CA GLY A 216 22.56 -3.79 22.93
C GLY A 216 22.37 -4.36 21.53
N ASN A 217 21.14 -4.68 21.11
CA ASN A 217 20.84 -5.02 19.71
C ASN A 217 21.12 -3.81 18.81
N GLN A 218 21.74 -4.06 17.65
CA GLN A 218 22.23 -3.01 16.75
C GLN A 218 21.28 -2.68 15.59
N LEU A 219 20.11 -3.31 15.51
CA LEU A 219 19.11 -2.97 14.50
C LEU A 219 18.67 -1.51 14.67
N ALA A 220 18.82 -0.74 13.61
CA ALA A 220 18.32 0.62 13.50
C ALA A 220 17.66 0.84 12.13
N PHE A 221 16.58 1.60 12.11
CA PHE A 221 15.91 1.96 10.85
C PHE A 221 16.49 3.24 10.27
N ASP A 222 17.02 3.16 9.05
CA ASP A 222 17.44 4.32 8.27
C ASP A 222 16.24 4.88 7.49
N VAL A 223 15.51 5.79 8.13
CA VAL A 223 14.32 6.42 7.55
C VAL A 223 14.66 7.38 6.41
N SER A 224 15.88 7.94 6.37
CA SER A 224 16.35 8.77 5.26
C SER A 224 16.56 7.93 4.01
N ARG A 225 17.05 6.70 4.20
CA ARG A 225 17.16 5.72 3.13
C ARG A 225 15.78 5.32 2.59
N ASP A 226 14.78 5.11 3.43
CA ASP A 226 13.41 4.85 2.97
C ASP A 226 12.89 5.95 2.04
N VAL A 227 13.08 7.22 2.41
CA VAL A 227 12.66 8.39 1.60
C VAL A 227 13.36 8.40 0.24
N ASN A 228 14.67 8.15 0.22
CA ASN A 228 15.43 8.16 -1.04
C ASN A 228 15.15 6.94 -1.91
N GLU A 229 14.91 5.76 -1.33
CA GLU A 229 14.59 4.56 -2.08
C GLU A 229 13.21 4.64 -2.73
N THR A 230 12.19 5.16 -2.04
CA THR A 230 10.87 5.36 -2.65
C THR A 230 10.89 6.44 -3.72
N ALA A 231 11.63 7.54 -3.50
CA ALA A 231 11.86 8.55 -4.54
C ALA A 231 12.58 7.95 -5.76
N ALA A 232 13.56 7.06 -5.56
CA ALA A 232 14.28 6.42 -6.64
C ALA A 232 13.38 5.48 -7.46
N ILE A 233 12.47 4.75 -6.81
CA ILE A 233 11.46 3.94 -7.49
C ILE A 233 10.59 4.81 -8.42
N VAL A 234 10.08 5.93 -7.91
CA VAL A 234 9.19 6.82 -8.69
C VAL A 234 9.96 7.53 -9.80
N TYR A 235 11.17 8.03 -9.52
CA TYR A 235 12.04 8.63 -10.52
C TYR A 235 12.32 7.68 -11.69
N ALA A 236 12.70 6.43 -11.39
CA ALA A 236 12.97 5.42 -12.40
C ALA A 236 11.72 5.02 -13.18
N ALA A 237 10.57 4.92 -12.51
CA ALA A 237 9.29 4.61 -13.16
C ALA A 237 8.91 5.62 -14.24
N LYS A 238 9.41 6.86 -14.15
CA LYS A 238 9.09 7.96 -15.07
C LYS A 238 10.18 8.25 -16.09
N GLN A 239 11.26 7.46 -16.09
CA GLN A 239 12.22 7.47 -17.18
C GLN A 239 11.67 6.71 -18.39
N HIS A 240 12.24 6.99 -19.58
CA HIS A 240 11.97 6.24 -20.81
C HIS A 240 10.48 6.07 -21.16
N GLU A 241 9.69 7.13 -21.04
CA GLU A 241 8.22 7.13 -21.30
C GLU A 241 7.41 6.25 -20.33
N GLY A 242 8.02 5.80 -19.24
CA GLY A 242 7.34 5.11 -18.15
C GLY A 242 6.40 6.03 -17.37
N ARG A 243 5.50 5.40 -16.60
CA ARG A 243 4.48 6.09 -15.81
C ARG A 243 4.43 5.56 -14.38
N SER A 244 3.92 6.36 -13.45
CA SER A 244 3.71 5.97 -12.07
C SER A 244 2.23 6.09 -11.67
N GLY A 245 1.77 5.17 -10.82
CA GLY A 245 0.39 5.17 -10.36
C GLY A 245 0.29 4.78 -8.88
N VAL A 246 -0.67 5.36 -8.18
CA VAL A 246 -0.87 5.09 -6.75
C VAL A 246 -2.28 4.61 -6.44
N LEU A 247 -2.38 3.50 -5.68
CA LEU A 247 -3.61 3.01 -5.08
C LEU A 247 -3.54 3.24 -3.57
N LEU A 248 -4.33 4.19 -3.08
CA LEU A 248 -4.30 4.68 -1.72
C LEU A 248 -5.48 4.11 -0.94
N LEU A 249 -5.21 3.17 -0.03
CA LEU A 249 -6.21 2.54 0.83
C LEU A 249 -6.20 3.20 2.21
N GLY A 250 -7.14 4.13 2.38
CA GLY A 250 -7.27 5.04 3.51
C GLY A 250 -6.42 6.31 3.36
N GLY A 251 -5.72 6.70 4.42
CA GLY A 251 -5.10 8.03 4.54
C GLY A 251 -3.77 8.05 5.29
N GLY A 252 -3.64 8.98 6.23
CA GLY A 252 -2.55 9.03 7.21
C GLY A 252 -1.13 9.09 6.63
N SER A 253 -0.18 8.62 7.45
CA SER A 253 1.26 8.67 7.16
C SER A 253 1.63 7.86 5.90
N PRO A 254 1.12 6.62 5.66
CA PRO A 254 1.40 5.89 4.43
C PRO A 254 0.94 6.60 3.15
N LYS A 255 -0.25 7.23 3.13
CA LYS A 255 -0.68 8.06 2.00
C LYS A 255 0.33 9.19 1.74
N ASN A 256 0.75 9.89 2.80
CA ASN A 256 1.73 10.97 2.62
C ASN A 256 3.03 10.44 2.05
N PHE A 257 3.52 9.34 2.61
CA PHE A 257 4.85 8.83 2.33
C PHE A 257 4.98 8.28 0.90
N VAL A 258 3.89 7.71 0.35
CA VAL A 258 3.82 7.39 -1.08
C VAL A 258 3.84 8.66 -1.92
N LEU A 259 3.03 9.66 -1.59
CA LEU A 259 2.89 10.87 -2.42
C LEU A 259 4.05 11.86 -2.30
N GLN A 260 4.80 11.85 -1.19
CA GLN A 260 5.88 12.80 -0.95
C GLN A 260 7.12 12.53 -1.81
N THR A 261 7.18 11.37 -2.49
CA THR A 261 8.24 11.07 -3.47
C THR A 261 8.34 12.16 -4.52
N GLU A 262 7.20 12.72 -4.93
CA GLU A 262 7.10 13.76 -5.94
C GLU A 262 7.75 15.09 -5.47
N PRO A 263 7.32 15.72 -4.35
CA PRO A 263 8.04 16.84 -3.74
C PRO A 263 9.51 16.55 -3.43
N GLN A 264 9.84 15.32 -3.01
CA GLN A 264 11.23 14.94 -2.75
C GLN A 264 12.08 15.04 -4.03
N ILE A 265 11.59 14.56 -5.16
CA ILE A 265 12.30 14.62 -6.44
C ILE A 265 12.34 16.06 -6.97
N GLN A 266 11.19 16.72 -7.04
CA GLN A 266 11.04 18.00 -7.73
C GLN A 266 11.54 19.20 -6.91
N GLU A 267 11.15 19.29 -5.63
CA GLU A 267 11.39 20.47 -4.80
C GLU A 267 12.68 20.32 -3.98
N VAL A 268 12.90 19.16 -3.37
CA VAL A 268 14.05 18.94 -2.46
C VAL A 268 15.31 18.60 -3.23
N LEU A 269 15.22 17.70 -4.22
CA LEU A 269 16.37 17.31 -5.06
C LEU A 269 16.52 18.20 -6.31
N GLY A 270 15.50 18.99 -6.66
CA GLY A 270 15.54 19.91 -7.81
C GLY A 270 15.54 19.22 -9.18
N ILE A 271 15.18 17.94 -9.23
CA ILE A 271 15.16 17.14 -10.46
C ILE A 271 13.82 17.41 -11.18
N ALA A 272 13.90 17.86 -12.43
CA ALA A 272 12.71 18.16 -13.22
C ALA A 272 11.91 16.89 -13.53
N GLU A 273 10.68 16.86 -13.05
CA GLU A 273 9.82 15.67 -13.02
C GLU A 273 8.34 16.17 -12.83
N SER A 274 7.31 15.36 -13.15
CA SER A 274 5.88 15.70 -12.94
C SER A 274 5.21 14.78 -11.90
N GLY A 275 4.09 15.15 -11.29
CA GLY A 275 3.43 14.24 -10.33
C GLY A 275 3.03 12.86 -10.88
N HIS A 276 2.48 11.99 -10.03
CA HIS A 276 1.97 10.68 -10.45
C HIS A 276 0.95 10.77 -11.60
N ASP A 277 1.03 9.84 -12.56
CA ASP A 277 0.15 9.76 -13.74
C ASP A 277 -1.24 9.20 -13.40
N PHE A 278 -1.34 8.38 -12.35
CA PHE A 278 -2.60 7.79 -11.91
C PHE A 278 -2.78 7.89 -10.41
N PHE A 279 -3.99 8.24 -9.99
CA PHE A 279 -4.35 8.41 -8.59
C PHE A 279 -5.69 7.74 -8.30
N ILE A 280 -5.68 6.67 -7.52
CA ILE A 280 -6.90 6.06 -6.98
C ILE A 280 -6.83 6.13 -5.47
N GLN A 281 -7.84 6.72 -4.85
CA GLN A 281 -7.97 6.78 -3.40
C GLN A 281 -9.31 6.19 -2.96
N VAL A 282 -9.25 5.33 -1.95
CA VAL A 282 -10.40 4.86 -1.19
C VAL A 282 -10.25 5.39 0.22
N THR A 283 -11.18 6.21 0.69
CA THR A 283 -11.10 6.84 2.01
C THR A 283 -12.48 7.05 2.60
N ASP A 284 -12.61 7.03 3.91
CA ASP A 284 -13.78 7.48 4.67
C ASP A 284 -13.60 8.92 5.18
N ALA A 285 -12.39 9.45 5.10
CA ALA A 285 -12.04 10.76 5.65
C ALA A 285 -12.61 11.89 4.80
N ARG A 286 -13.26 12.84 5.48
CA ARG A 286 -13.75 14.06 4.87
C ARG A 286 -12.62 15.06 4.61
N PRO A 287 -12.66 15.82 3.50
CA PRO A 287 -11.65 16.82 3.18
C PRO A 287 -11.70 18.07 4.07
N ASP A 288 -12.88 18.46 4.57
CA ASP A 288 -13.08 19.76 5.23
C ASP A 288 -12.48 19.88 6.63
N THR A 289 -12.06 18.76 7.23
CA THR A 289 -11.40 18.73 8.54
C THR A 289 -9.91 19.08 8.48
N GLY A 290 -9.35 19.28 7.28
CA GLY A 290 -7.94 19.63 7.07
C GLY A 290 -6.97 18.46 7.27
N GLY A 291 -7.48 17.24 7.46
CA GLY A 291 -6.66 16.04 7.59
C GLY A 291 -6.18 15.51 6.23
N LEU A 292 -4.90 15.13 6.14
CA LEU A 292 -4.31 14.57 4.91
C LEU A 292 -5.08 13.35 4.38
N SER A 293 -5.69 12.55 5.26
CA SER A 293 -6.49 11.39 4.89
C SER A 293 -7.65 11.74 3.93
N GLY A 294 -8.22 12.93 4.06
CA GLY A 294 -9.29 13.44 3.19
C GLY A 294 -8.81 14.33 2.04
N ALA A 295 -7.52 14.70 2.02
CA ALA A 295 -6.96 15.63 1.03
C ALA A 295 -7.23 15.15 -0.41
N THR A 296 -7.78 16.05 -1.22
CA THR A 296 -8.30 15.75 -2.56
C THR A 296 -7.18 15.68 -3.60
N PRO A 297 -7.39 15.02 -4.75
CA PRO A 297 -6.44 15.06 -5.86
C PRO A 297 -6.15 16.50 -6.33
N ASN A 298 -7.16 17.39 -6.29
CA ASN A 298 -6.97 18.80 -6.66
C ASN A 298 -5.97 19.50 -5.73
N GLU A 299 -6.03 19.21 -4.43
CA GLU A 299 -5.04 19.69 -3.47
C GLU A 299 -3.68 19.04 -3.76
N ALA A 300 -3.64 17.73 -4.02
CA ALA A 300 -2.41 17.01 -4.36
C ALA A 300 -1.71 17.58 -5.62
N VAL A 301 -2.46 18.06 -6.61
CA VAL A 301 -1.92 18.76 -7.79
C VAL A 301 -1.19 20.05 -7.38
N SER A 302 -1.70 20.83 -6.42
CA SER A 302 -1.03 22.06 -5.99
C SER A 302 0.32 21.81 -5.30
N TRP A 303 0.54 20.58 -4.81
CA TRP A 303 1.78 20.12 -4.21
C TRP A 303 2.68 19.36 -5.20
N GLY A 304 2.35 19.36 -6.50
CA GLY A 304 3.09 18.61 -7.52
C GLY A 304 2.96 17.08 -7.41
N LYS A 305 2.12 16.56 -6.51
CA LYS A 305 1.99 15.11 -6.22
C LYS A 305 1.24 14.32 -7.30
N VAL A 306 0.46 15.01 -8.13
CA VAL A 306 -0.33 14.44 -9.24
C VAL A 306 -0.12 15.32 -10.46
N ASP A 307 0.06 14.70 -11.64
CA ASP A 307 0.19 15.46 -12.88
C ASP A 307 -1.11 16.26 -13.16
N PRO A 308 -1.04 17.59 -13.39
CA PRO A 308 -2.21 18.40 -13.71
C PRO A 308 -3.02 17.89 -14.92
N GLN A 309 -2.39 17.21 -15.88
CA GLN A 309 -3.06 16.62 -17.04
C GLN A 309 -3.72 15.28 -16.73
N ALA A 310 -3.34 14.62 -15.63
CA ALA A 310 -3.90 13.36 -15.16
C ALA A 310 -5.16 13.52 -14.29
N LEU A 311 -5.58 14.74 -13.97
CA LEU A 311 -6.82 15.02 -13.20
C LEU A 311 -8.08 14.28 -13.69
N PRO A 312 -8.31 14.03 -14.99
CA PRO A 312 -9.44 13.21 -15.45
C PRO A 312 -9.40 11.75 -15.00
N ASP A 313 -8.23 11.24 -14.62
CA ASP A 313 -7.98 9.86 -14.20
C ASP A 313 -7.71 9.74 -12.69
N ALA A 314 -7.86 10.84 -11.94
CA ALA A 314 -7.85 10.85 -10.49
C ALA A 314 -9.21 10.45 -9.92
N VAL A 315 -9.27 9.33 -9.21
CA VAL A 315 -10.50 8.76 -8.65
C VAL A 315 -10.45 8.76 -7.13
N VAL A 316 -11.41 9.43 -6.49
CA VAL A 316 -11.66 9.29 -5.05
C VAL A 316 -12.96 8.54 -4.83
N CYS A 317 -12.93 7.48 -4.03
CA CYS A 317 -14.08 6.75 -3.55
C CYS A 317 -14.24 7.04 -2.06
N TYR A 318 -15.33 7.70 -1.67
CA TYR A 318 -15.67 7.86 -0.26
C TYR A 318 -16.36 6.59 0.25
N LEU A 319 -15.57 5.58 0.58
CA LEU A 319 -16.03 4.21 0.89
C LEU A 319 -15.01 3.51 1.80
N ASP A 320 -15.50 2.54 2.58
CA ASP A 320 -14.63 1.64 3.35
C ASP A 320 -13.76 0.78 2.43
N ALA A 321 -12.46 0.71 2.73
CA ALA A 321 -11.51 -0.10 1.99
C ALA A 321 -11.83 -1.61 2.04
N THR A 322 -12.44 -2.10 3.12
CA THR A 322 -12.88 -3.50 3.26
C THR A 322 -14.00 -3.86 2.27
N VAL A 323 -14.74 -2.87 1.74
CA VAL A 323 -15.71 -3.05 0.65
C VAL A 323 -15.06 -2.87 -0.71
N ALA A 324 -14.32 -1.78 -0.89
CA ALA A 324 -13.77 -1.40 -2.19
C ALA A 324 -12.69 -2.37 -2.70
N LEU A 325 -11.78 -2.77 -1.82
CA LEU A 325 -10.58 -3.51 -2.20
C LEU A 325 -10.88 -4.93 -2.72
N PRO A 326 -11.76 -5.75 -2.10
CA PRO A 326 -12.13 -7.04 -2.66
C PRO A 326 -12.81 -6.92 -4.03
N ILE A 327 -13.68 -5.93 -4.22
CA ILE A 327 -14.36 -5.67 -5.50
C ILE A 327 -13.35 -5.27 -6.57
N LEU A 328 -12.45 -4.33 -6.27
CA LEU A 328 -11.40 -3.89 -7.19
C LEU A 328 -10.48 -5.04 -7.56
N THR A 329 -10.08 -5.87 -6.60
CA THR A 329 -9.21 -7.02 -6.82
C THR A 329 -9.86 -8.04 -7.72
N ALA A 330 -11.07 -8.49 -7.40
CA ALA A 330 -11.78 -9.47 -8.21
C ALA A 330 -12.13 -8.92 -9.61
N TYR A 331 -12.41 -7.62 -9.75
CA TYR A 331 -12.58 -6.99 -11.07
C TYR A 331 -11.28 -7.04 -11.88
N ALA A 332 -10.14 -6.66 -11.28
CA ALA A 332 -8.85 -6.66 -11.95
C ALA A 332 -8.42 -8.06 -12.39
N LEU A 333 -8.49 -9.05 -11.49
CA LEU A 333 -8.15 -10.44 -11.78
C LEU A 333 -9.02 -11.05 -12.88
N ALA A 334 -10.30 -10.63 -12.97
CA ALA A 334 -11.21 -11.12 -14.01
C ALA A 334 -10.99 -10.47 -15.40
N ASN A 335 -10.27 -9.34 -15.47
CA ASN A 335 -10.21 -8.50 -16.68
C ASN A 335 -8.79 -8.15 -17.13
N HIS A 336 -7.76 -8.64 -16.44
CA HIS A 336 -6.38 -8.39 -16.81
C HIS A 336 -5.52 -9.62 -16.53
N GLU A 337 -4.69 -9.99 -17.50
CA GLU A 337 -3.73 -11.07 -17.33
C GLU A 337 -2.64 -10.68 -16.31
N PRO A 338 -2.02 -11.65 -15.61
CA PRO A 338 -0.88 -11.39 -14.75
C PRO A 338 0.21 -10.58 -15.47
N ARG A 339 0.80 -9.63 -14.76
CA ARG A 339 1.97 -8.87 -15.21
C ARG A 339 3.25 -9.57 -14.80
N THR A 340 4.31 -9.37 -15.56
CA THR A 340 5.67 -9.70 -15.10
C THR A 340 6.02 -8.84 -13.89
N HIS A 341 6.44 -9.48 -12.79
CA HIS A 341 6.90 -8.77 -11.60
C HIS A 341 8.12 -7.91 -11.91
N LYS A 342 8.08 -6.62 -11.54
CA LYS A 342 9.23 -5.72 -11.67
C LYS A 342 10.35 -6.05 -10.68
N ARG A 343 10.04 -6.74 -9.57
CA ARG A 343 11.01 -7.14 -8.53
C ARG A 343 11.86 -5.97 -8.03
N LEU A 344 11.22 -4.83 -7.74
CA LEU A 344 11.91 -3.57 -7.39
C LEU A 344 12.83 -3.68 -6.18
N TYR A 345 12.58 -4.63 -5.28
CA TYR A 345 13.48 -4.89 -4.15
C TYR A 345 14.89 -5.26 -4.63
N ASP A 346 14.99 -6.11 -5.66
CA ASP A 346 16.27 -6.61 -6.18
C ASP A 346 17.06 -5.50 -6.90
N GLN A 347 16.37 -4.42 -7.31
CA GLN A 347 16.93 -3.30 -8.05
C GLN A 347 17.25 -2.08 -7.17
N ARG A 348 16.91 -2.12 -5.88
CA ARG A 348 16.85 -0.95 -4.99
C ARG A 348 18.17 -0.18 -4.90
N GLU A 349 19.30 -0.87 -4.84
CA GLU A 349 20.63 -0.24 -4.82
C GLU A 349 20.96 0.47 -6.14
N ALA A 350 20.59 -0.12 -7.28
CA ALA A 350 20.80 0.47 -8.60
C ALA A 350 19.92 1.71 -8.79
N LEU A 351 18.63 1.61 -8.44
CA LEU A 351 17.69 2.73 -8.50
C LEU A 351 18.18 3.92 -7.66
N LEU A 352 18.64 3.64 -6.44
CA LEU A 352 19.18 4.68 -5.55
C LEU A 352 20.46 5.31 -6.11
N ALA A 353 21.33 4.52 -6.73
CA ALA A 353 22.54 5.01 -7.38
C ALA A 353 22.21 5.95 -8.56
N ASP A 354 21.22 5.60 -9.37
CA ASP A 354 20.77 6.42 -10.51
C ASP A 354 20.19 7.76 -10.03
N LEU A 355 19.30 7.75 -9.03
CA LEU A 355 18.77 8.99 -8.44
C LEU A 355 19.90 9.85 -7.85
N THR A 356 20.87 9.22 -7.16
CA THR A 356 22.00 9.93 -6.57
C THR A 356 22.89 10.58 -7.63
N ALA A 357 23.13 9.90 -8.74
CA ALA A 357 23.89 10.42 -9.87
C ALA A 357 23.20 11.64 -10.50
N GLU A 358 21.88 11.55 -10.69
CA GLU A 358 21.09 12.63 -11.25
C GLU A 358 21.06 13.86 -10.31
N TYR A 359 20.83 13.65 -9.01
CA TYR A 359 20.87 14.73 -8.03
C TYR A 359 22.22 15.47 -8.08
N ARG A 360 23.35 14.74 -8.06
CA ARG A 360 24.69 15.34 -8.17
C ARG A 360 24.88 16.12 -9.47
N ARG A 361 24.28 15.68 -10.58
CA ARG A 361 24.32 16.38 -11.86
C ARG A 361 23.59 17.72 -11.77
N VAL A 362 22.38 17.72 -11.20
CA VAL A 362 21.55 18.92 -11.02
C VAL A 362 22.21 19.91 -10.04
N SER A 363 22.71 19.45 -8.89
CA SER A 363 23.36 20.33 -7.90
C SER A 363 24.57 21.08 -8.48
N LYS A 364 25.42 20.39 -9.25
CA LYS A 364 26.56 21.04 -9.94
C LYS A 364 26.12 22.11 -10.93
N GLN A 365 24.99 21.91 -11.62
CA GLN A 365 24.44 22.90 -12.55
C GLN A 365 23.87 24.13 -11.83
N GLN A 366 23.36 23.96 -10.61
CA GLN A 366 22.86 25.04 -9.77
C GLN A 366 24.01 25.85 -9.16
N GLU A 367 25.10 25.20 -8.72
CA GLU A 367 26.30 25.86 -8.19
C GLU A 367 27.08 26.65 -9.27
N SER A 368 26.91 26.29 -10.55
CA SER A 368 27.57 26.94 -11.69
C SER A 368 26.77 28.13 -12.27
N ARG A 369 25.59 28.43 -11.72
CA ARG A 369 24.73 29.57 -12.08
C ARG A 369 24.81 30.64 -11.00
#